data_AF-A0A920GBW1-F1
#
_entry.id   AF-A0A920GBW1-F1
#
_cell.length_a   1.000
_cell.length_b   1.000
_cell.length_c   1.000
_cell.angle_alpha   90.00
_cell.angle_beta   90.00
_cell.angle_gamma   90.00
#
_symmetry.space_group_name_H-M   'P 1'
#
loop_
_entity.id
_entity.type
_entity.pdbx_description
1 polymer ?
#
loop_
_entity_poly.entity_id
_entity_poly.type
_entity_poly.pdbx_seq_one_letter_code
_entity_poly.pdbx_strand_id
1 'polypeptide(L)'
;MREDRRHIRDEDIYALKEAIDVPLNFEMAATDEMVKIACDVRPNASCIVPEKRDELTTEGGLAVRAQQDRLAVQVGRLKAEGIRVSLFVDADKDDLSAARAIGADIVELHTGRFCDLPAGSARQHEYERIVSAARFADACGLEVHAGHGLSFETAGQLPKFRR
;
A
#
# COMPACT_ATOMS: atom_id res chain seq x y z
N MET A 1 -2.66 10.24 -5.05
CA MET A 1 -3.02 10.95 -6.28
C MET A 1 -3.20 9.94 -7.40
N ARG A 2 -4.27 10.11 -8.17
CA ARG A 2 -4.63 9.25 -9.29
C ARG A 2 -4.15 9.84 -10.61
N GLU A 3 -3.90 9.01 -11.62
CA GLU A 3 -3.54 9.42 -13.00
C GLU A 3 -4.57 10.40 -13.58
N ASP A 4 -5.85 10.18 -13.30
CA ASP A 4 -6.97 11.00 -13.78
C ASP A 4 -7.26 12.25 -12.94
N ARG A 5 -6.54 12.49 -11.84
CA ARG A 5 -6.73 13.64 -10.92
C ARG A 5 -8.19 13.81 -10.47
N ARG A 6 -8.90 12.69 -10.24
CA ARG A 6 -10.33 12.70 -9.88
C ARG A 6 -10.67 13.54 -8.65
N HIS A 7 -9.75 13.63 -7.68
CA HIS A 7 -9.98 14.34 -6.41
C HIS A 7 -8.80 15.24 -6.06
N ILE A 8 -7.68 14.65 -5.63
CA ILE A 8 -6.42 15.36 -5.36
C ILE A 8 -5.72 15.69 -6.68
N ARG A 9 -5.23 16.92 -6.78
CA ARG A 9 -4.48 17.46 -7.92
C ARG A 9 -3.03 17.70 -7.54
N ASP A 10 -2.22 17.95 -8.57
CA ASP A 10 -0.79 18.17 -8.44
C ASP A 10 -0.49 19.37 -7.51
N GLU A 11 -1.23 20.48 -7.62
CA GLU A 11 -1.06 21.66 -6.73
C GLU A 11 -1.31 21.35 -5.25
N ASP A 12 -2.28 20.46 -4.96
CA ASP A 12 -2.65 20.11 -3.59
C ASP A 12 -1.49 19.40 -2.87
N ILE A 13 -0.75 18.53 -3.57
CA ILE A 13 0.33 17.77 -2.93
C ILE A 13 1.52 18.66 -2.56
N TYR A 14 1.86 19.64 -3.39
CA TYR A 14 2.91 20.61 -3.07
C TYR A 14 2.48 21.53 -1.93
N ALA A 15 1.26 22.08 -1.99
CA ALA A 15 0.73 22.93 -0.93
C ALA A 15 0.64 22.17 0.41
N LEU A 16 0.19 20.91 0.38
CA LEU A 16 0.11 20.08 1.58
C LEU A 16 1.50 19.84 2.17
N LYS A 17 2.51 19.55 1.34
CA LYS A 17 3.89 19.32 1.79
C LYS A 17 4.49 20.56 2.48
N GLU A 18 4.15 21.76 2.03
CA GLU A 18 4.57 23.01 2.66
C GLU A 18 3.80 23.32 3.96
N ALA A 19 2.55 22.87 4.06
CA ALA A 19 1.65 23.23 5.15
C ALA A 19 1.71 22.31 6.39
N ILE A 20 2.30 21.11 6.27
CA ILE A 20 2.29 20.12 7.36
C ILE A 20 3.69 19.87 7.95
N ASP A 21 3.74 19.70 9.27
CA ASP A 21 4.94 19.26 9.99
C ASP A 21 4.92 17.76 10.34
N VAL A 22 3.88 17.05 9.92
CA VAL A 22 3.69 15.61 10.17
C VAL A 22 4.07 14.78 8.95
N PRO A 23 4.37 13.47 9.13
CA PRO A 23 4.74 12.62 8.00
C PRO A 23 3.67 12.56 6.90
N LEU A 24 4.08 12.82 5.66
CA LEU A 24 3.23 12.68 4.48
C LEU A 24 3.34 11.26 3.92
N ASN A 25 2.20 10.55 3.83
CA ASN A 25 2.07 9.33 3.05
C ASN A 25 1.41 9.65 1.70
N PHE A 26 2.14 9.45 0.60
CA PHE A 26 1.67 9.75 -0.73
C PHE A 26 1.26 8.47 -1.48
N GLU A 27 -0.05 8.18 -1.50
CA GLU A 27 -0.58 7.12 -2.36
C GLU A 27 -0.46 7.53 -3.83
N MET A 28 0.01 6.64 -4.70
CA MET A 28 0.21 6.94 -6.12
C MET A 28 0.16 5.68 -7.00
N ALA A 29 -0.22 5.86 -8.26
CA ALA A 29 -0.07 4.81 -9.27
C ALA A 29 1.39 4.57 -9.64
N ALA A 30 1.70 3.37 -10.11
CA ALA A 30 3.04 2.97 -10.52
C ALA A 30 3.40 3.49 -11.93
N THR A 31 3.43 4.81 -12.12
CA THR A 31 3.78 5.45 -13.41
C THR A 31 5.00 6.36 -13.29
N ASP A 32 5.71 6.58 -14.40
CA ASP A 32 6.89 7.45 -14.41
C ASP A 32 6.56 8.90 -14.03
N GLU A 33 5.39 9.39 -14.43
CA GLU A 33 4.88 10.70 -14.05
C GLU A 33 4.72 10.81 -12.53
N MET A 34 4.06 9.83 -11.91
CA MET A 34 3.80 9.85 -10.48
C MET A 34 5.08 9.67 -9.66
N VAL A 35 6.00 8.81 -10.11
CA VAL A 35 7.32 8.65 -9.48
C VAL A 35 8.09 9.96 -9.54
N LYS A 36 8.07 10.67 -10.68
CA LYS A 36 8.72 11.98 -10.79
C LYS A 36 8.15 12.98 -9.77
N ILE A 37 6.82 13.07 -9.67
CA ILE A 37 6.15 13.97 -8.71
C ILE A 37 6.52 13.59 -7.27
N ALA A 38 6.53 12.30 -6.93
CA ALA A 38 6.94 11.85 -5.60
C ALA A 38 8.40 12.20 -5.28
N CYS A 39 9.32 12.06 -6.24
CA CYS A 39 10.71 12.46 -6.10
C CYS A 39 10.87 13.98 -5.92
N ASP A 40 10.05 14.78 -6.60
CA ASP A 40 10.06 16.25 -6.45
C ASP A 40 9.50 16.67 -5.08
N VAL A 41 8.40 16.06 -4.63
CA VAL A 41 7.73 16.36 -3.34
C VAL A 41 8.50 15.82 -2.13
N ARG A 42 9.20 14.69 -2.28
CA ARG A 42 9.87 13.93 -1.21
C ARG A 42 8.98 13.71 0.02
N PRO A 43 7.86 12.98 -0.11
CA PRO A 43 7.04 12.59 1.03
C PRO A 43 7.83 11.66 1.97
N ASN A 44 7.35 11.48 3.20
CA ASN A 44 7.98 10.56 4.14
C ASN A 44 7.84 9.10 3.67
N ALA A 45 6.69 8.78 3.08
CA ALA A 45 6.45 7.51 2.40
C ALA A 45 5.63 7.71 1.13
N SER A 46 5.80 6.80 0.16
CA SER A 46 4.90 6.65 -0.98
C SER A 46 4.29 5.26 -0.96
N CYS A 47 2.96 5.17 -1.04
CA CYS A 47 2.23 3.91 -1.14
C CYS A 47 1.81 3.66 -2.59
N ILE A 48 2.36 2.63 -3.22
CA ILE A 48 2.01 2.27 -4.59
C ILE A 48 0.71 1.48 -4.56
N VAL A 49 -0.31 2.04 -5.21
CA VAL A 49 -1.65 1.46 -5.32
C VAL A 49 -1.94 1.12 -6.79
N PRO A 50 -2.71 0.05 -7.06
CA PRO A 50 -3.12 -0.29 -8.42
C PRO A 50 -4.16 0.71 -8.94
N GLU A 51 -4.02 1.14 -10.20
CA GLU A 51 -4.99 2.03 -10.86
C GLU A 51 -5.66 1.37 -12.07
N LYS A 52 -4.91 0.57 -12.84
CA LYS A 52 -5.41 -0.10 -14.04
C LYS A 52 -5.79 -1.56 -13.74
N ARG A 53 -6.70 -2.10 -14.56
CA ARG A 53 -7.24 -3.46 -14.35
C ARG A 53 -6.20 -4.57 -14.41
N ASP A 54 -5.18 -4.37 -15.24
CA ASP A 54 -4.04 -5.27 -15.41
C ASP A 54 -3.04 -5.22 -14.24
N GLU A 55 -3.16 -4.23 -13.36
CA GLU A 55 -2.32 -4.08 -12.17
C GLU A 55 -2.91 -4.76 -10.94
N LEU A 56 -4.20 -5.08 -10.99
CA LEU A 56 -4.98 -5.64 -9.90
C LEU A 56 -4.83 -7.16 -9.83
N THR A 57 -4.79 -7.67 -8.61
CA THR A 57 -5.16 -9.05 -8.31
C THR A 57 -6.69 -9.24 -8.42
N THR A 58 -7.16 -10.46 -8.15
CA THR A 58 -8.60 -10.74 -8.04
C THR A 58 -9.28 -9.99 -6.88
N GLU A 59 -8.55 -9.68 -5.80
CA GLU A 59 -9.13 -9.05 -4.60
C GLU A 59 -8.92 -7.53 -4.55
N GLY A 60 -8.07 -6.98 -5.42
CA GLY A 60 -7.94 -5.53 -5.62
C GLY A 60 -6.61 -4.94 -5.17
N GLY A 61 -5.74 -5.73 -4.53
CA GLY A 61 -4.35 -5.36 -4.27
C GLY A 61 -3.49 -5.30 -5.53
N LEU A 62 -2.29 -4.76 -5.40
CA LEU A 62 -1.28 -4.72 -6.46
C LEU A 62 -0.73 -6.13 -6.70
N ALA A 63 -0.77 -6.60 -7.95
CA ALA A 63 -0.21 -7.90 -8.34
C ALA A 63 1.34 -7.81 -8.44
N VAL A 64 2.02 -7.73 -7.30
CA VAL A 64 3.46 -7.45 -7.21
C VAL A 64 4.28 -8.54 -7.92
N ARG A 65 3.97 -9.82 -7.71
CA ARG A 65 4.71 -10.92 -8.36
C ARG A 65 4.66 -10.86 -9.89
N ALA A 66 3.55 -10.38 -10.45
CA ALA A 66 3.35 -10.31 -11.89
C ALA A 66 4.07 -9.11 -12.53
N GLN A 67 4.48 -8.13 -11.71
CA GLN A 67 5.01 -6.84 -12.16
C GLN A 67 6.35 -6.50 -11.51
N GLN A 68 7.07 -7.51 -11.01
CA GLN A 68 8.28 -7.33 -10.20
C GLN A 68 9.30 -6.42 -10.86
N ASP A 69 9.63 -6.66 -12.14
CA ASP A 69 10.65 -5.88 -12.84
C ASP A 69 10.27 -4.40 -12.94
N ARG A 70 9.02 -4.11 -13.29
CA ARG A 70 8.50 -2.73 -13.40
C ARG A 70 8.51 -2.04 -12.03
N LEU A 71 7.96 -2.71 -11.02
CA LEU A 71 7.85 -2.17 -9.67
C LEU A 71 9.24 -1.98 -9.03
N ALA A 72 10.20 -2.88 -9.26
CA ALA A 72 11.56 -2.77 -8.74
C ALA A 72 12.25 -1.48 -9.21
N VAL A 73 12.06 -1.09 -10.48
CA VAL A 73 12.60 0.18 -11.00
C VAL A 73 11.99 1.38 -10.26
N GLN A 74 10.69 1.36 -10.03
CA GLN A 74 9.95 2.47 -9.40
C GLN A 74 10.28 2.58 -7.91
N VAL A 75 10.27 1.45 -7.20
CA VAL A 75 10.71 1.33 -5.81
C VAL A 75 12.15 1.85 -5.67
N GLY A 76 13.06 1.42 -6.56
CA GLY A 76 14.45 1.87 -6.54
C GLY A 76 14.60 3.38 -6.70
N ARG A 77 13.86 3.99 -7.63
CA ARG A 77 13.88 5.45 -7.84
C ARG A 77 13.37 6.24 -6.63
N LEU A 78 12.27 5.80 -6.02
CA LEU A 78 11.72 6.43 -4.82
C LEU A 78 12.70 6.34 -3.64
N LYS A 79 13.26 5.14 -3.41
CA LYS A 79 14.24 4.91 -2.34
C LYS A 79 15.53 5.71 -2.52
N ALA A 80 15.95 5.97 -3.76
CA ALA A 80 17.13 6.80 -4.04
C ALA A 80 16.96 8.24 -3.53
N GLU A 81 15.74 8.74 -3.42
CA GLU A 81 15.40 10.04 -2.82
C GLU A 81 15.15 9.96 -1.30
N GLY A 82 15.38 8.81 -0.67
CA GLY A 82 15.13 8.59 0.75
C GLY A 82 13.66 8.40 1.13
N ILE A 83 12.78 8.19 0.14
CA ILE A 83 11.35 7.96 0.36
C ILE A 83 11.14 6.51 0.79
N ARG A 84 10.41 6.28 1.90
CA ARG A 84 9.99 4.94 2.31
C ARG A 84 8.92 4.42 1.35
N VAL A 85 9.02 3.17 0.90
CA VAL A 85 8.06 2.63 -0.07
C VAL A 85 7.13 1.62 0.58
N SER A 86 5.83 1.90 0.48
CA SER A 86 4.73 0.98 0.81
C SER A 86 4.12 0.41 -0.46
N LEU A 87 3.67 -0.85 -0.43
CA LEU A 87 2.87 -1.45 -1.50
C LEU A 87 1.52 -1.88 -0.95
N PHE A 88 0.44 -1.47 -1.61
CA PHE A 88 -0.92 -1.90 -1.28
C PHE A 88 -1.20 -3.28 -1.90
N VAL A 89 -1.33 -4.31 -1.06
CA VAL A 89 -1.37 -5.71 -1.50
C VAL A 89 -2.44 -6.50 -0.75
N ASP A 90 -2.86 -7.62 -1.33
CA ASP A 90 -3.74 -8.55 -0.63
C ASP A 90 -3.00 -9.32 0.47
N ALA A 91 -3.76 -10.05 1.29
CA ALA A 91 -3.24 -11.02 2.25
C ALA A 91 -2.73 -12.30 1.54
N ASP A 92 -1.73 -12.15 0.66
CA ASP A 92 -1.11 -13.20 -0.15
C ASP A 92 0.41 -13.28 0.07
N LYS A 93 0.92 -14.48 0.37
CA LYS A 93 2.34 -14.64 0.75
C LYS A 93 3.32 -14.46 -0.41
N ASP A 94 2.89 -14.73 -1.64
CA ASP A 94 3.76 -14.62 -2.80
C ASP A 94 3.95 -13.16 -3.17
N ASP A 95 2.89 -12.36 -3.11
CA ASP A 95 3.00 -10.90 -3.29
C ASP A 95 3.78 -10.23 -2.14
N LEU A 96 3.65 -10.70 -0.91
CA LEU A 96 4.47 -10.23 0.22
C LEU A 96 5.97 -10.56 0.05
N SER A 97 6.28 -11.77 -0.39
CA SER A 97 7.66 -12.18 -0.68
C SER A 97 8.24 -11.33 -1.83
N ALA A 98 7.43 -11.09 -2.87
CA ALA A 98 7.79 -10.23 -3.99
C ALA A 98 8.03 -8.78 -3.54
N ALA A 99 7.16 -8.23 -2.68
CA ALA A 99 7.31 -6.89 -2.11
C ALA A 99 8.67 -6.73 -1.40
N ARG A 100 9.04 -7.72 -0.57
CA ARG A 100 10.33 -7.74 0.10
C ARG A 100 11.50 -7.81 -0.89
N ALA A 101 11.38 -8.65 -1.92
CA ALA A 101 12.43 -8.87 -2.91
C ALA A 101 12.74 -7.62 -3.74
N ILE A 102 11.71 -6.83 -4.08
CA ILE A 102 11.89 -5.56 -4.82
C ILE A 102 12.29 -4.39 -3.92
N GLY A 103 12.45 -4.62 -2.61
CA GLY A 103 12.99 -3.65 -1.67
C GLY A 103 11.95 -2.73 -1.02
N ALA A 104 10.67 -3.07 -1.02
CA ALA A 104 9.67 -2.33 -0.25
C ALA A 104 10.03 -2.30 1.25
N ASP A 105 9.67 -1.21 1.92
CA ASP A 105 9.86 -1.03 3.37
C ASP A 105 8.60 -1.43 4.15
N ILE A 106 7.44 -1.18 3.53
CA ILE A 106 6.11 -1.33 4.13
C ILE A 106 5.23 -2.13 3.16
N VAL A 107 4.28 -2.87 3.70
CA VAL A 107 3.11 -3.36 2.96
C VAL A 107 1.84 -2.87 3.64
N GLU A 108 0.88 -2.41 2.85
CA GLU A 108 -0.46 -2.09 3.32
C GLU A 108 -1.42 -3.20 2.89
N LEU A 109 -1.89 -3.99 3.86
CA LEU A 109 -2.78 -5.10 3.58
C LEU A 109 -4.20 -4.61 3.25
N HIS A 110 -4.73 -5.11 2.15
CA HIS A 110 -6.08 -4.82 1.69
C HIS A 110 -7.12 -5.44 2.63
N THR A 111 -7.82 -4.61 3.40
CA THR A 111 -8.85 -5.06 4.37
C THR A 111 -10.29 -4.97 3.88
N GLY A 112 -10.53 -4.54 2.63
CA GLY A 112 -11.88 -4.35 2.09
C GLY A 112 -12.75 -5.61 2.13
N ARG A 113 -12.22 -6.78 1.71
CA ARG A 113 -12.98 -8.04 1.76
C ARG A 113 -13.44 -8.38 3.18
N PHE A 114 -12.60 -8.15 4.19
CA PHE A 114 -12.97 -8.33 5.60
C PHE A 114 -14.11 -7.39 6.00
N CYS A 115 -14.04 -6.13 5.55
CA CYS A 115 -15.03 -5.10 5.87
C CYS A 115 -16.38 -5.33 5.18
N ASP A 116 -16.36 -5.79 3.93
CA ASP A 116 -17.56 -6.00 3.10
C ASP A 116 -18.33 -7.26 3.50
N LEU A 117 -17.65 -8.25 4.09
CA LEU A 117 -18.29 -9.47 4.57
C LEU A 117 -19.11 -9.19 5.83
N PRO A 118 -20.33 -9.74 5.98
CA PRO A 118 -21.09 -9.64 7.22
C PRO A 118 -20.40 -10.41 8.36
N ALA A 119 -20.72 -10.07 9.60
CA ALA A 119 -20.23 -10.80 10.77
C ALA A 119 -20.59 -12.29 10.67
N GLY A 120 -19.61 -13.16 10.85
CA GLY A 120 -19.77 -14.61 10.71
C GLY A 120 -18.48 -15.31 10.29
N SER A 121 -18.60 -16.58 9.90
CA SER A 121 -17.46 -17.43 9.56
C SER A 121 -16.63 -16.90 8.40
N ALA A 122 -17.26 -16.31 7.38
CA ALA A 122 -16.55 -15.74 6.23
C ALA A 122 -15.67 -14.55 6.64
N ARG A 123 -16.21 -13.61 7.43
CA ARG A 123 -15.43 -12.47 7.97
C ARG A 123 -14.30 -12.97 8.88
N GLN A 124 -14.58 -13.95 9.73
CA GLN A 124 -13.56 -14.54 10.61
C GLN A 124 -12.43 -15.20 9.82
N HIS A 125 -12.75 -15.89 8.73
CA HIS A 125 -11.74 -16.47 7.85
C HIS A 125 -10.86 -15.39 7.20
N GLU A 126 -11.45 -14.30 6.73
CA GLU A 126 -10.68 -13.19 6.15
C GLU A 126 -9.81 -12.49 7.19
N TYR A 127 -10.30 -12.33 8.41
CA TYR A 127 -9.51 -11.86 9.54
C TYR A 127 -8.27 -12.74 9.76
N GLU A 128 -8.45 -14.07 9.80
CA GLU A 128 -7.34 -15.01 9.99
C GLU A 128 -6.31 -14.95 8.84
N ARG A 129 -6.78 -14.76 7.60
CA ARG A 129 -5.91 -14.52 6.44
C ARG A 129 -5.06 -13.26 6.66
N ILE A 130 -5.67 -12.14 7.02
CA ILE A 130 -4.96 -10.86 7.28
C ILE A 130 -3.94 -11.03 8.41
N VAL A 131 -4.32 -11.65 9.53
CA VAL A 131 -3.40 -11.86 10.66
C VAL A 131 -2.20 -12.75 10.27
N SER A 132 -2.46 -13.81 9.51
CA SER A 132 -1.42 -14.71 9.01
C SER A 132 -0.46 -14.00 8.04
N ALA A 133 -1.02 -13.22 7.11
CA ALA A 133 -0.26 -12.41 6.16
C ALA A 133 0.59 -11.35 6.86
N ALA A 134 0.03 -10.65 7.84
CA ALA A 134 0.77 -9.66 8.63
C ALA A 134 1.95 -10.27 9.39
N ARG A 135 1.77 -11.44 10.02
CA ARG A 135 2.86 -12.16 10.69
C ARG A 135 3.95 -12.59 9.70
N PHE A 136 3.54 -13.00 8.51
CA PHE A 136 4.48 -13.39 7.47
C PHE A 136 5.29 -12.19 6.95
N ALA A 137 4.62 -11.07 6.66
CA ALA A 137 5.26 -9.84 6.23
C ALA A 137 6.28 -9.31 7.27
N ASP A 138 5.90 -9.29 8.55
CA ASP A 138 6.78 -8.92 9.67
C ASP A 138 8.02 -9.85 9.72
N ALA A 139 7.83 -11.16 9.58
CA ALA A 139 8.92 -12.13 9.53
C ALA A 139 9.84 -11.95 8.30
N CYS A 140 9.33 -11.38 7.20
CA CYS A 140 10.12 -10.99 6.04
C CYS A 140 10.86 -9.65 6.22
N GLY A 141 10.63 -8.95 7.32
CA GLY A 141 11.21 -7.64 7.63
C GLY A 141 10.48 -6.46 6.97
N LEU A 142 9.19 -6.63 6.66
CA LEU A 142 8.32 -5.56 6.16
C LEU A 142 7.52 -4.97 7.34
N GLU A 143 7.44 -3.64 7.42
CA GLU A 143 6.46 -3.00 8.30
C GLU A 143 5.05 -3.22 7.72
N VAL A 144 4.06 -3.47 8.59
CA VAL A 144 2.71 -3.86 8.16
C VAL A 144 1.69 -2.80 8.53
N HIS A 145 1.05 -2.23 7.51
CA HIS A 145 -0.08 -1.31 7.61
C HIS A 145 -1.37 -2.01 7.14
N ALA A 146 -2.51 -1.41 7.46
CA ALA A 146 -3.82 -1.79 6.98
C ALA A 146 -4.79 -0.61 7.14
N GLY A 147 -5.78 -0.47 6.26
CA GLY A 147 -6.68 0.69 6.32
C GLY A 147 -7.94 0.62 5.47
N HIS A 148 -7.87 -0.02 4.29
CA HIS A 148 -8.95 0.05 3.30
C HIS A 148 -10.29 -0.52 3.81
N GLY A 149 -11.33 0.31 3.78
CA GLY A 149 -12.70 -0.07 4.15
C GLY A 149 -12.98 -0.12 5.66
N LEU A 150 -12.00 0.17 6.52
CA LEU A 150 -12.20 0.13 7.97
C LEU A 150 -13.24 1.17 8.41
N SER A 151 -14.13 0.74 9.31
CA SER A 151 -15.13 1.58 9.96
C SER A 151 -14.92 1.57 11.47
N PHE A 152 -15.68 2.38 12.22
CA PHE A 152 -15.66 2.33 13.69
C PHE A 152 -15.97 0.93 14.24
N GLU A 153 -16.76 0.12 13.53
CA GLU A 153 -17.08 -1.25 13.93
C GLU A 153 -15.91 -2.20 13.68
N THR A 154 -15.28 -2.13 12.50
CA THR A 154 -14.29 -3.12 12.06
C THR A 154 -12.87 -2.77 12.48
N ALA A 155 -12.55 -1.48 12.69
CA ALA A 155 -11.21 -1.03 13.08
C ALA A 155 -10.77 -1.62 14.43
N GLY A 156 -11.69 -1.77 15.39
CA GLY A 156 -11.41 -2.37 16.70
C GLY A 156 -11.23 -3.89 16.68
N GLN A 157 -11.53 -4.54 15.55
CA GLN A 157 -11.45 -5.99 15.41
C GLN A 157 -10.09 -6.46 14.89
N LEU A 158 -9.37 -5.62 14.14
CA LEU A 158 -8.03 -5.96 13.66
C LEU A 158 -6.97 -5.84 14.77
N PRO A 159 -5.95 -6.73 14.78
CA PRO A 159 -4.87 -6.61 15.74
C PRO A 159 -4.04 -5.36 15.45
N LYS A 160 -3.40 -4.83 16.50
CA LYS A 160 -2.33 -3.86 16.32
C LYS A 160 -1.11 -4.58 15.78
N PHE A 161 -0.75 -4.32 14.53
CA PHE A 161 0.51 -4.76 13.96
C PHE A 161 1.67 -4.00 14.63
N ARG A 162 2.84 -4.63 14.76
CA ARG A 162 4.01 -3.99 15.37
C ARG A 162 4.52 -2.86 14.47
N ARG A 163 5.06 -1.82 15.12
CA ARG A 163 5.83 -0.74 14.49
C ARG A 163 7.30 -1.12 14.46
#